data_AF-A0A6P0EYA9-F1
#
_entry.id   AF-A0A6P0EYA9-F1
#
_cell.length_a   1.000
_cell.length_b   1.000
_cell.length_c   1.000
_cell.angle_alpha   90.00
_cell.angle_beta   90.00
_cell.angle_gamma   90.00
#
_symmetry.space_group_name_H-M   'P 1'
#
loop_
_entity.id
_entity.type
_entity.pdbx_description
1 polymer ?
#
loop_
_entity_poly.entity_id
_entity_poly.type
_entity_poly.pdbx_seq_one_letter_code
_entity_poly.pdbx_strand_id
1 'polypeptide(L)'
;MSNDQHTVLRSMHDLGLAAWFGGNLMGAIGLNKAAAAAKDSTERTRLSSIGWGAWAPVQAAAIGAHLIGSVGMLRADRGRVATDSGATLNTVLKSVLTVSAIVTTATSGAFGAKIGSKSVDGGVPSATATEPSAGTPADVASALKAQKPLQWANPALTAVLIVLAAQQGEQQRTASTVRGAFGAGLTSLKAAVLKAA
;
A
#
# COMPACT_ATOMS: atom_id res chain seq x y z
N MET A 1 18.87 -7.92 -27.45
CA MET A 1 17.84 -8.27 -26.46
C MET A 1 17.72 -7.08 -25.52
N SER A 2 16.67 -6.25 -25.66
CA SER A 2 16.42 -5.22 -24.66
C SER A 2 16.09 -5.95 -23.37
N ASN A 3 16.94 -5.80 -22.35
CA ASN A 3 16.62 -6.22 -21.01
C ASN A 3 15.58 -5.19 -20.52
N ASP A 4 14.29 -5.44 -20.78
CA ASP A 4 13.14 -4.61 -20.33
C ASP A 4 12.99 -4.73 -18.81
N GLN A 5 14.05 -4.41 -18.09
CA GLN A 5 14.09 -4.35 -16.65
C GLN A 5 13.66 -2.97 -16.23
N HIS A 6 12.35 -2.82 -16.02
CA HIS A 6 11.79 -1.70 -15.28
C HIS A 6 12.07 -1.83 -13.77
N THR A 7 13.31 -2.19 -13.40
CA THR A 7 13.71 -2.44 -12.01
C THR A 7 13.41 -1.23 -11.14
N VAL A 8 13.64 -0.01 -11.64
CA VAL A 8 13.29 1.21 -10.90
C VAL A 8 11.78 1.29 -10.64
N LEU A 9 10.94 1.13 -11.67
CA LEU A 9 9.48 1.20 -11.50
C LEU A 9 8.93 0.07 -10.62
N ARG A 10 9.50 -1.13 -10.76
CA ARG A 10 9.18 -2.30 -9.93
C ARG A 10 9.55 -2.04 -8.47
N SER A 11 10.74 -1.50 -8.21
CA SER A 11 11.18 -1.12 -6.86
C SER A 11 10.31 -0.02 -6.27
N MET A 12 9.95 1.01 -7.04
CA MET A 12 9.02 2.05 -6.58
C MET A 12 7.65 1.48 -6.22
N HIS A 13 7.12 0.59 -7.07
CA HIS A 13 5.86 -0.12 -6.83
C HIS A 13 5.92 -0.95 -5.55
N ASP A 14 6.93 -1.81 -5.41
CA ASP A 14 7.00 -2.82 -4.36
C ASP A 14 7.46 -2.21 -3.02
N LEU A 15 8.47 -1.35 -2.99
CA LEU A 15 8.91 -0.67 -1.77
C LEU A 15 7.86 0.33 -1.26
N GLY A 16 7.21 1.06 -2.17
CA GLY A 16 6.12 1.96 -1.81
C GLY A 16 4.96 1.21 -1.15
N LEU A 17 4.54 0.09 -1.74
CA LEU A 17 3.48 -0.74 -1.18
C LEU A 17 3.88 -1.38 0.15
N ALA A 18 5.12 -1.89 0.25
CA ALA A 18 5.63 -2.51 1.47
C ALA A 18 5.71 -1.51 2.63
N ALA A 19 6.22 -0.30 2.38
CA ALA A 19 6.26 0.75 3.39
C ALA A 19 4.85 1.19 3.80
N TRP A 20 3.93 1.32 2.84
CA TRP A 20 2.54 1.68 3.12
C TRP A 20 1.84 0.61 3.98
N PHE A 21 1.95 -0.68 3.62
CA PHE A 21 1.44 -1.79 4.42
C PHE A 21 2.09 -1.86 5.81
N GLY A 22 3.42 -1.94 5.85
CA GLY A 22 4.18 -2.16 7.08
C GLY A 22 4.01 -1.02 8.08
N GLY A 23 4.01 0.23 7.62
CA GLY A 23 3.77 1.38 8.47
C GLY A 23 2.37 1.40 9.08
N ASN A 24 1.33 1.07 8.30
CA ASN A 24 -0.02 0.97 8.84
C ASN A 24 -0.17 -0.17 9.85
N LEU A 25 0.41 -1.34 9.55
CA LEU A 25 0.37 -2.50 10.45
C LEU A 25 1.10 -2.23 11.77
N MET A 26 2.30 -1.67 11.69
CA MET A 26 3.07 -1.25 12.88
C MET A 26 2.33 -0.16 13.66
N GLY A 27 1.68 0.77 12.96
CA GLY A 27 0.82 1.78 13.57
C GLY A 27 -0.32 1.16 14.39
N ALA A 28 -1.09 0.27 13.76
CA ALA A 28 -2.24 -0.40 14.37
C ALA A 28 -1.85 -1.30 15.57
N ILE A 29 -0.68 -1.93 15.51
CA ILE A 29 -0.23 -2.89 16.54
C ILE A 29 0.70 -2.21 17.54
N GLY A 30 1.90 -1.84 17.13
CA GLY A 30 2.97 -1.44 18.03
C GLY A 30 2.81 -0.01 18.54
N LEU A 31 2.57 0.96 17.65
CA LEU A 31 2.44 2.37 18.05
C LEU A 31 1.22 2.56 18.95
N ASN A 32 0.04 2.09 18.52
CA ASN A 32 -1.19 2.25 19.29
C ASN A 32 -1.14 1.53 20.65
N LYS A 33 -0.52 0.33 20.71
CA LYS A 33 -0.32 -0.37 21.99
C LYS A 33 0.66 0.37 22.90
N ALA A 34 1.79 0.84 22.37
CA ALA A 34 2.78 1.58 23.14
C ALA A 34 2.19 2.87 23.71
N ALA A 35 1.43 3.61 22.90
CA ALA A 35 0.74 4.81 23.35
C ALA A 35 -0.32 4.51 24.42
N ALA A 36 -1.06 3.41 24.29
CA ALA A 36 -2.04 2.99 25.30
C ALA A 36 -1.43 2.63 26.66
N ALA A 37 -0.15 2.28 26.72
CA ALA A 37 0.56 1.99 27.97
C ALA A 37 0.88 3.24 28.80
N ALA A 38 0.61 4.45 28.30
CA ALA A 38 0.74 5.67 29.08
C ALA A 38 -0.15 5.63 30.34
N LYS A 39 0.45 6.00 31.47
CA LYS A 39 -0.22 6.06 32.78
C LYS A 39 -1.26 7.17 32.81
N ASP A 40 -0.90 8.33 32.25
CA ASP A 40 -1.85 9.41 32.03
C ASP A 40 -2.74 9.09 30.82
N SER A 41 -4.05 9.10 31.03
CA SER A 41 -5.04 8.82 30.01
C SER A 41 -5.12 9.90 28.92
N THR A 42 -4.64 11.12 29.21
CA THR A 42 -4.63 12.23 28.25
C THR A 42 -3.47 12.13 27.26
N GLU A 43 -2.39 11.43 27.63
CA GLU A 43 -1.20 11.24 26.80
C GLU A 43 -1.41 10.20 25.69
N ARG A 44 -2.35 9.27 25.84
CA ARG A 44 -2.49 8.11 24.94
C ARG A 44 -2.81 8.51 23.49
N THR A 45 -3.79 9.38 23.27
CA THR A 45 -4.08 9.90 21.93
C THR A 45 -3.00 10.86 21.46
N ARG A 46 -2.44 11.68 22.35
CA ARG A 46 -1.37 12.63 22.03
C ARG A 46 -0.13 11.92 21.47
N LEU A 47 0.36 10.89 22.18
CA LEU A 47 1.53 10.10 21.77
C LEU A 47 1.28 9.36 20.47
N SER A 48 0.08 8.78 20.29
CA SER A 48 -0.29 8.16 19.01
C SER A 48 -0.31 9.19 17.88
N SER A 49 -0.93 10.36 18.09
CA SER A 49 -0.96 11.44 17.09
C SER A 49 0.43 11.96 16.73
N ILE A 50 1.37 12.05 17.68
CA ILE A 50 2.77 12.40 17.40
C ILE A 50 3.43 11.34 16.52
N GLY A 51 3.29 10.06 16.85
CA GLY A 51 3.85 8.97 16.06
C GLY A 51 3.29 8.92 14.64
N TRP A 52 1.97 9.06 14.49
CA TRP A 52 1.34 9.14 13.18
C TRP A 52 1.71 10.40 12.41
N GLY A 53 1.86 11.54 13.09
CA GLY A 53 2.31 12.80 12.48
C GLY A 53 3.73 12.67 11.91
N ALA A 54 4.63 11.99 12.63
CA ALA A 54 5.98 11.70 12.14
C ALA A 54 5.98 10.72 10.95
N TRP A 55 5.04 9.76 10.93
CA TRP A 55 4.93 8.77 9.86
C TRP A 55 4.24 9.32 8.59
N ALA A 56 3.33 10.29 8.71
CA ALA A 56 2.48 10.75 7.61
C ALA A 56 3.26 11.20 6.35
N PRO A 57 4.38 11.96 6.43
CA PRO A 57 5.17 12.31 5.25
C PRO A 57 5.79 11.08 4.57
N VAL A 58 6.27 10.11 5.36
CA VAL A 58 6.84 8.85 4.84
C VAL A 58 5.75 8.02 4.16
N GLN A 59 4.56 7.95 4.75
CA GLN A 59 3.41 7.29 4.14
C GLN A 59 3.01 7.94 2.82
N ALA A 60 2.97 9.26 2.75
CA ALA A 60 2.66 9.99 1.52
C ALA A 60 3.69 9.71 0.41
N ALA A 61 4.98 9.70 0.76
CA ALA A 61 6.05 9.34 -0.16
C ALA A 61 5.93 7.88 -0.64
N ALA A 62 5.61 6.95 0.26
CA ALA A 62 5.39 5.54 -0.06
C ALA A 62 4.23 5.33 -1.04
N ILE A 63 3.09 6.01 -0.80
CA ILE A 63 1.94 6.00 -1.71
C ILE A 63 2.33 6.57 -3.08
N GLY A 64 3.02 7.72 -3.11
CA GLY A 64 3.49 8.34 -4.34
C GLY A 64 4.40 7.42 -5.15
N ALA A 65 5.39 6.80 -4.50
CA ALA A 65 6.27 5.82 -5.13
C ALA A 65 5.49 4.62 -5.70
N HIS A 66 4.55 4.07 -4.92
CA HIS A 66 3.71 2.97 -5.36
C HIS A 66 2.89 3.34 -6.61
N LEU A 67 2.32 4.53 -6.64
CA LEU A 67 1.51 5.01 -7.78
C LEU A 67 2.36 5.23 -9.03
N ILE A 68 3.53 5.86 -8.91
CA ILE A 68 4.45 6.07 -10.03
C ILE A 68 4.88 4.71 -10.60
N GLY A 69 5.26 3.77 -9.73
CA GLY A 69 5.61 2.40 -10.12
C GLY A 69 4.45 1.69 -10.82
N SER A 70 3.24 1.75 -10.24
CA SER A 70 2.02 1.13 -10.78
C SER A 70 1.69 1.63 -12.18
N VAL A 71 1.69 2.95 -12.37
CA VAL A 71 1.38 3.59 -13.65
C VAL A 71 2.48 3.31 -14.69
N GLY A 72 3.75 3.36 -14.30
CA GLY A 72 4.87 3.04 -15.18
C GLY A 72 4.82 1.59 -15.65
N MET A 73 4.60 0.64 -14.75
CA MET A 73 4.44 -0.78 -15.06
C MET A 73 3.23 -1.04 -15.96
N LEU A 74 2.09 -0.39 -15.70
CA LEU A 74 0.89 -0.52 -16.53
C LEU A 74 1.13 -0.03 -17.97
N ARG A 75 1.85 1.09 -18.14
CA ARG A 75 2.21 1.59 -19.48
C ARG A 75 3.14 0.64 -20.22
N ALA A 76 4.12 0.06 -19.53
CA ALA A 76 5.03 -0.93 -20.10
C ALA A 76 4.29 -2.22 -20.52
N ASP A 77 3.29 -2.64 -19.76
CA ASP A 77 2.54 -3.88 -19.97
C ASP A 77 1.24 -3.70 -20.78
N ARG A 78 1.01 -2.51 -21.35
CA ARG A 78 -0.26 -2.12 -22.00
C ARG A 78 -0.70 -3.07 -23.11
N GLY A 79 0.25 -3.64 -23.85
CA GLY A 79 -0.03 -4.57 -24.95
C GLY A 79 -0.64 -5.87 -24.44
N ARG A 80 -0.10 -6.43 -23.36
CA ARG A 80 -0.62 -7.65 -22.73
C ARG A 80 -1.99 -7.39 -22.12
N VAL A 81 -2.14 -6.27 -21.40
CA VAL A 81 -3.42 -5.86 -20.82
C VAL A 81 -4.48 -5.70 -21.92
N ALA A 82 -4.15 -5.16 -23.09
CA ALA A 82 -5.13 -5.02 -24.17
C ALA A 82 -5.62 -6.36 -24.76
N THR A 83 -4.84 -7.44 -24.65
CA THR A 83 -5.11 -8.71 -25.36
C THR A 83 -5.44 -9.89 -24.44
N ASP A 84 -5.16 -9.78 -23.14
CA ASP A 84 -5.36 -10.86 -22.15
C ASP A 84 -6.40 -10.41 -21.11
N SER A 85 -7.57 -11.04 -21.13
CA SER A 85 -8.69 -10.73 -20.21
C SER A 85 -8.33 -10.96 -18.74
N GLY A 86 -7.46 -11.92 -18.43
CA GLY A 86 -6.96 -12.16 -17.09
C GLY A 86 -6.02 -11.04 -16.62
N ALA A 87 -5.17 -10.53 -17.52
CA ALA A 87 -4.34 -9.36 -17.25
C ALA A 87 -5.18 -8.11 -16.99
N THR A 88 -6.21 -7.87 -17.81
CA THR A 88 -7.16 -6.76 -17.62
C THR A 88 -7.87 -6.83 -16.28
N LEU A 89 -8.44 -7.99 -15.94
CA LEU A 89 -9.16 -8.16 -14.68
C LEU A 89 -8.24 -7.90 -13.47
N ASN A 90 -7.01 -8.43 -13.50
CA ASN A 90 -6.04 -8.20 -12.42
C ASN A 90 -5.67 -6.71 -12.29
N THR A 91 -5.47 -6.00 -13.40
CA THR A 91 -5.24 -4.56 -13.39
C THR A 91 -6.41 -3.79 -12.78
N VAL A 92 -7.65 -4.09 -13.18
CA VAL A 92 -8.85 -3.43 -12.64
C VAL A 92 -8.97 -3.68 -11.14
N LEU A 93 -8.84 -4.93 -10.69
CA LEU A 93 -8.91 -5.27 -9.27
C LEU A 93 -7.86 -4.52 -8.44
N LYS A 94 -6.62 -4.48 -8.92
CA LYS A 94 -5.55 -3.71 -8.26
C LYS A 94 -5.89 -2.23 -8.19
N SER A 95 -6.35 -1.63 -9.29
CA SER A 95 -6.71 -0.21 -9.30
C SER A 95 -7.83 0.10 -8.30
N VAL A 96 -8.88 -0.72 -8.24
CA VAL A 96 -9.99 -0.55 -7.27
C VAL A 96 -9.48 -0.66 -5.83
N LEU A 97 -8.64 -1.66 -5.54
CA LEU A 97 -8.06 -1.84 -4.20
C LEU A 97 -7.11 -0.69 -3.83
N THR A 98 -6.29 -0.20 -4.76
CA THR A 98 -5.40 0.95 -4.53
C THR A 98 -6.20 2.20 -4.23
N VAL A 99 -7.24 2.51 -5.01
CA VAL A 99 -8.13 3.66 -4.75
C VAL A 99 -8.80 3.52 -3.38
N SER A 100 -9.31 2.32 -3.06
CA SER A 100 -9.93 2.04 -1.75
C SER A 100 -8.96 2.26 -0.59
N ALA A 101 -7.70 1.85 -0.74
CA ALA A 101 -6.65 2.06 0.24
C ALA A 101 -6.28 3.54 0.39
N ILE A 102 -6.23 4.31 -0.71
CA ILE A 102 -6.02 5.77 -0.68
C ILE A 102 -7.14 6.45 0.10
N VAL A 103 -8.40 6.14 -0.22
CA VAL A 103 -9.58 6.71 0.47
C VAL A 103 -9.51 6.40 1.96
N THR A 104 -9.26 5.13 2.31
CA THR A 104 -9.12 4.71 3.71
C THR A 104 -8.00 5.46 4.42
N THR A 105 -6.86 5.67 3.75
CA THR A 105 -5.72 6.43 4.29
C THR A 105 -6.11 7.88 4.55
N ALA A 106 -6.69 8.55 3.57
CA ALA A 106 -7.08 9.95 3.67
C ALA A 106 -8.12 10.18 4.77
N THR A 107 -9.15 9.32 4.84
CA THR A 107 -10.17 9.38 5.88
C THR A 107 -9.58 9.12 7.27
N SER A 108 -8.69 8.13 7.41
CA SER A 108 -7.99 7.86 8.68
C SER A 108 -7.12 9.05 9.11
N GLY A 109 -6.41 9.67 8.16
CA GLY A 109 -5.59 10.86 8.40
C GLY A 109 -6.43 12.06 8.84
N ALA A 110 -7.59 12.27 8.23
CA ALA A 110 -8.51 13.34 8.62
C ALA A 110 -9.02 13.17 10.06
N PHE A 111 -9.43 11.95 10.45
CA PHE A 111 -9.80 11.66 11.83
C PHE A 111 -8.62 11.80 12.80
N GLY A 112 -7.44 11.31 12.43
CA GLY A 112 -6.22 11.45 13.21
C GLY A 112 -5.82 12.90 13.44
N ALA A 113 -5.92 13.75 12.42
CA ALA A 113 -5.67 15.19 12.52
C ALA A 113 -6.69 15.87 13.44
N LYS A 114 -7.98 15.50 13.34
CA LYS A 114 -9.01 16.00 14.26
C LYS A 114 -8.68 15.64 15.70
N ILE A 115 -8.36 14.38 15.99
CA ILE A 115 -7.98 13.91 17.34
C ILE A 115 -6.72 14.62 17.84
N GLY A 116 -5.70 14.73 16.98
CA GLY A 116 -4.43 15.38 17.29
C GLY A 116 -4.60 16.86 17.64
N SER A 117 -5.41 17.61 16.87
CA SER A 117 -5.67 19.03 17.12
C SER A 117 -6.38 19.30 18.45
N LYS A 118 -7.15 18.32 18.96
CA LYS A 118 -7.81 18.39 20.26
C LYS A 118 -6.92 17.92 21.41
N SER A 119 -5.76 17.33 21.12
CA SER A 119 -4.83 16.78 22.11
C SER A 119 -3.63 17.68 22.41
N VAL A 120 -3.60 18.91 21.88
CA VAL A 120 -2.46 19.83 21.94
C VAL A 120 -2.30 20.49 23.33
N ASP A 121 -3.42 20.76 24.02
CA ASP A 121 -3.45 21.47 25.31
C ASP A 121 -3.77 20.52 26.48
N GLY A 122 -2.82 19.63 26.82
CA GLY A 122 -2.95 18.72 27.96
C GLY A 122 -3.62 17.36 27.65
N GLY A 123 -3.90 17.09 26.38
CA GLY A 123 -4.44 15.81 25.90
C GLY A 123 -5.91 15.60 26.23
N VAL A 124 -6.52 14.59 25.60
CA VAL A 124 -7.92 14.21 25.84
C VAL A 124 -7.94 12.85 26.52
N PRO A 125 -8.63 12.69 27.67
CA PRO A 125 -8.72 11.39 28.33
C PRO A 125 -9.24 10.34 27.35
N SER A 126 -8.56 9.20 27.27
CA SER A 126 -8.93 8.08 26.39
C SER A 126 -8.60 6.74 27.04
N ALA A 127 -9.34 5.70 26.67
CA ALA A 127 -9.11 4.35 27.19
C ALA A 127 -7.86 3.74 26.55
N THR A 128 -7.68 3.96 25.25
CA THR A 128 -6.49 3.56 24.48
C THR A 128 -6.18 4.64 23.43
N ALA A 129 -5.17 4.41 22.59
CA ALA A 129 -4.89 5.28 21.45
C ALA A 129 -6.06 5.37 20.44
N THR A 130 -7.00 4.42 20.43
CA THR A 130 -8.10 4.35 19.46
C THR A 130 -9.49 4.17 20.08
N GLU A 131 -9.58 4.17 21.41
CA GLU A 131 -10.83 3.97 22.13
C GLU A 131 -11.09 5.11 23.12
N PRO A 132 -12.31 5.69 23.11
CA PRO A 132 -12.67 6.71 24.09
C PRO A 132 -12.83 6.12 25.50
N SER A 133 -12.62 6.95 26.51
CA SER A 133 -13.03 6.71 27.89
C SER A 133 -14.31 7.49 28.22
N ALA A 134 -14.84 7.33 29.44
CA ALA A 134 -16.01 8.07 29.89
C ALA A 134 -15.80 9.60 29.92
N GLY A 135 -14.55 10.05 30.06
CA GLY A 135 -14.18 11.47 30.06
C GLY A 135 -13.84 12.04 28.68
N THR A 136 -13.90 11.24 27.61
CA THR A 136 -13.61 11.74 26.25
C THR A 136 -14.77 12.62 25.75
N PRO A 137 -14.51 13.87 25.32
CA PRO A 137 -15.49 14.72 24.64
C PRO A 137 -16.13 14.03 23.43
N ALA A 138 -17.42 14.29 23.21
CA ALA A 138 -18.23 13.57 22.23
C ALA A 138 -17.69 13.65 20.79
N ASP A 139 -17.12 14.79 20.40
CA ASP A 139 -16.58 15.02 19.06
C ASP A 139 -15.30 14.21 18.80
N VAL A 140 -14.45 14.05 19.82
CA VAL A 140 -13.25 13.20 19.81
C VAL A 140 -13.62 11.73 19.89
N ALA A 141 -14.57 11.38 20.76
CA ALA A 141 -15.05 10.01 20.91
C ALA A 141 -15.66 9.47 19.61
N SER A 142 -16.41 10.30 18.88
CA SER A 142 -16.94 9.95 17.56
C SER A 142 -15.83 9.71 16.54
N ALA A 143 -14.80 10.56 16.51
CA ALA A 143 -13.65 10.39 15.63
C ALA A 143 -12.86 9.11 15.93
N LEU A 144 -12.61 8.81 17.21
CA LEU A 144 -11.94 7.57 17.63
C LEU A 144 -12.73 6.32 17.20
N LYS A 145 -14.04 6.32 17.41
CA LYS A 145 -14.93 5.23 17.00
C LYS A 145 -14.91 5.02 15.47
N ALA A 146 -14.92 6.11 14.70
CA ALA A 146 -14.85 6.04 13.24
C ALA A 146 -13.48 5.59 12.73
N GLN A 147 -12.39 5.95 13.41
CA GLN A 147 -11.03 5.57 13.04
C GLN A 147 -10.72 4.10 13.38
N LYS A 148 -11.29 3.56 14.46
CA LYS A 148 -11.03 2.19 14.94
C LYS A 148 -11.16 1.09 13.87
N PRO A 149 -12.20 1.02 13.01
CA PRO A 149 -12.23 0.03 11.94
C PRO A 149 -11.21 0.33 10.83
N LEU A 150 -10.97 1.61 10.51
CA LEU A 150 -10.09 2.01 9.42
C LEU A 150 -8.61 1.65 9.69
N GLN A 151 -8.21 1.58 10.96
CA GLN A 151 -6.87 1.15 11.36
C GLN A 151 -6.54 -0.27 10.86
N TRP A 152 -7.55 -1.11 10.61
CA TRP A 152 -7.41 -2.47 10.09
C TRP A 152 -7.74 -2.58 8.61
N ALA A 153 -8.65 -1.75 8.10
CA ALA A 153 -9.00 -1.73 6.68
C ALA A 153 -7.77 -1.45 5.81
N ASN A 154 -6.93 -0.48 6.19
CA ASN A 154 -5.76 -0.12 5.38
C ASN A 154 -4.68 -1.22 5.32
N PRO A 155 -4.23 -1.81 6.45
CA PRO A 155 -3.37 -2.99 6.43
C PRO A 155 -3.95 -4.16 5.62
N ALA A 156 -5.27 -4.41 5.73
CA ALA A 156 -5.90 -5.50 4.98
C ALA A 156 -5.88 -5.26 3.47
N LEU A 157 -6.29 -4.07 3.01
CA LEU A 157 -6.30 -3.71 1.59
C LEU A 157 -4.88 -3.76 1.00
N THR A 158 -3.90 -3.21 1.71
CA THR A 158 -2.50 -3.19 1.25
C THR A 158 -1.85 -4.58 1.32
N ALA A 159 -2.22 -5.44 2.27
CA ALA A 159 -1.80 -6.84 2.28
C ALA A 159 -2.33 -7.61 1.05
N VAL A 160 -3.62 -7.43 0.70
CA VAL A 160 -4.19 -8.03 -0.51
C VAL A 160 -3.44 -7.55 -1.76
N LEU A 161 -3.13 -6.24 -1.85
CA LEU A 161 -2.31 -5.71 -2.94
C LEU A 161 -0.92 -6.36 -3.00
N ILE A 162 -0.27 -6.64 -1.86
CA ILE A 162 1.02 -7.35 -1.83
C ILE A 162 0.87 -8.75 -2.42
N VAL A 163 -0.18 -9.49 -2.02
CA VAL A 163 -0.45 -10.84 -2.56
C VAL A 163 -0.68 -10.79 -4.07
N LEU A 164 -1.48 -9.84 -4.55
CA LEU A 164 -1.73 -9.67 -5.98
C LEU A 164 -0.46 -9.23 -6.74
N ALA A 165 0.42 -8.44 -6.12
CA ALA A 165 1.72 -8.06 -6.68
C ALA A 165 2.66 -9.26 -6.82
N ALA A 166 2.70 -10.14 -5.81
CA ALA A 166 3.44 -11.40 -5.88
C ALA A 166 2.90 -12.31 -6.99
N GLN A 167 1.57 -12.51 -7.03
CA GLN A 167 0.92 -13.31 -8.06
C GLN A 167 1.22 -12.80 -9.48
N GLN A 168 1.17 -11.49 -9.71
CA GLN A 168 1.52 -10.91 -11.01
C GLN A 168 3.00 -11.15 -11.36
N GLY A 169 3.89 -11.06 -10.37
CA GLY A 169 5.31 -11.36 -10.55
C GLY A 169 5.54 -12.80 -11.05
N GLU A 170 4.83 -13.76 -10.46
CA GLU A 170 4.88 -15.17 -10.89
C GLU A 170 4.37 -15.35 -12.32
N GLN A 171 3.24 -14.74 -12.67
CA GLN A 171 2.67 -14.81 -14.03
C GLN A 171 3.61 -14.21 -15.09
N GLN A 172 4.26 -13.08 -14.78
CA GLN A 172 5.21 -12.43 -15.69
C GLN A 172 6.46 -13.29 -15.92
N ARG A 173 6.95 -13.99 -14.89
CA ARG A 173 8.09 -14.91 -15.03
C ARG A 173 7.76 -16.04 -16.00
N THR A 174 6.64 -16.74 -15.81
CA THR A 174 6.23 -17.85 -16.70
C THR A 174 6.07 -17.37 -18.15
N ALA A 175 5.43 -16.23 -18.37
CA ALA A 175 5.25 -15.67 -19.71
C ALA A 175 6.60 -15.34 -20.39
N SER A 176 7.55 -14.77 -19.64
CA SER A 176 8.89 -14.46 -20.17
C SER A 176 9.67 -15.70 -20.59
N THR A 177 9.59 -16.80 -19.82
CA THR A 177 10.26 -18.07 -20.16
C THR A 177 9.71 -18.66 -21.45
N VAL A 178 8.38 -18.70 -21.60
CA VAL A 178 7.73 -19.19 -22.82
C VAL A 178 8.14 -18.36 -24.03
N ARG A 179 8.08 -17.03 -23.92
CA ARG A 179 8.47 -16.12 -25.01
C ARG A 179 9.95 -16.26 -25.40
N GLY A 180 10.83 -16.44 -24.40
CA GLY A 180 12.25 -16.71 -24.61
C GLY A 180 12.49 -18.02 -25.37
N ALA A 181 11.80 -19.10 -24.99
CA ALA A 181 11.91 -20.39 -25.66
C ALA A 181 11.43 -20.32 -27.12
N PHE A 182 10.28 -19.68 -27.39
CA PHE A 182 9.78 -19.48 -28.74
C PHE A 182 10.71 -18.62 -29.60
N GLY A 183 11.23 -17.52 -29.04
CA GLY A 183 12.18 -16.64 -29.73
C GLY A 183 13.48 -17.36 -30.10
N ALA A 184 14.04 -18.15 -29.17
CA ALA A 184 15.22 -18.97 -29.44
C ALA A 184 14.96 -19.96 -30.58
N GLY A 185 13.83 -20.68 -30.56
CA GLY A 185 13.45 -21.63 -31.60
C GLY A 185 13.32 -20.98 -33.00
N LEU A 186 12.68 -19.82 -33.09
CA LEU A 186 12.57 -19.04 -34.34
C LEU A 186 13.93 -18.58 -34.88
N THR A 187 14.86 -18.22 -33.98
CA THR A 187 16.21 -17.80 -34.35
C THR A 187 17.03 -18.97 -34.86
N SER A 188 16.92 -20.13 -34.21
CA SER A 188 17.54 -21.39 -34.65
C SER A 188 17.02 -21.86 -36.01
N LEU A 189 15.71 -21.77 -36.26
CA LEU A 189 15.09 -22.08 -37.55
C LEU A 189 15.59 -21.18 -38.68
N LYS A 190 15.64 -19.86 -38.45
CA LYS A 190 16.21 -18.92 -39.44
C LYS A 190 17.68 -19.22 -39.75
N ALA A 191 18.47 -19.52 -38.72
CA ALA A 191 19.89 -19.86 -38.89
C ALA A 191 20.10 -21.17 -39.67
N ALA A 192 19.21 -22.16 -39.49
CA ALA A 192 19.24 -23.41 -40.25
C ALA A 192 18.87 -23.20 -41.72
N VAL A 193 17.84 -22.40 -42.00
CA VAL A 193 17.43 -22.08 -43.39
C VAL A 193 18.52 -21.30 -44.12
N LEU A 194 19.18 -20.33 -43.47
CA LEU A 194 20.29 -19.56 -44.06
C LEU A 194 21.54 -20.40 -44.34
N LYS A 195 21.75 -21.52 -43.64
CA LYS A 195 22.85 -22.45 -43.91
C LYS A 195 22.56 -23.45 -45.04
N ALA A 196 21.29 -23.61 -45.41
CA ALA A 196 20.84 -24.57 -46.42
C ALA A 196 20.61 -23.94 -47.81
N ALA A 197 20.75 -22.60 -47.91
CA ALA A 197 20.71 -21.83 -49.15
C ALA A 197 22.13 -21.43 -49.57
#